data_AF-A0AA38PP73-F1
#
_entry.id   AF-A0AA38PP73-F1
#
_cell.length_a   1.000
_cell.length_b   1.000
_cell.length_c   1.000
_cell.angle_alpha   90.00
_cell.angle_beta   90.00
_cell.angle_gamma   90.00
#
_symmetry.space_group_name_H-M   'P 1'
#
loop_
_entity.id
_entity.type
_entity.pdbx_description
1 polymer ?
#
loop_
_entity_poly.entity_id
_entity_poly.type
_entity_poly.pdbx_seq_one_letter_code
_entity_poly.pdbx_strand_id
1 'polypeptide(L)' 'EDLTPSNRLLEEIDICKELSADRVKALQQILVRNEEAFGLDGRLGNYPEEVEIPMLPNAKPIALPPIPLSPANREVV' A
#
# COMPACT_ATOMS: atom_id res chain seq x y z
N GLU A 1 -10.45 -6.11 -2.77
CA GLU A 1 -9.89 -4.89 -3.40
C GLU A 1 -9.70 -5.16 -4.87
N ASP A 2 -9.99 -4.17 -5.72
CA ASP A 2 -9.66 -4.27 -7.14
C ASP A 2 -8.14 -4.14 -7.28
N LEU A 3 -7.50 -5.26 -7.61
CA LEU A 3 -6.06 -5.32 -7.84
C LEU A 3 -5.75 -4.68 -9.20
N THR A 4 -5.11 -3.52 -9.19
CA THR A 4 -4.60 -2.91 -10.41
C THR A 4 -3.30 -3.60 -10.82
N PRO A 5 -3.25 -4.28 -11.97
CA PRO A 5 -2.02 -4.90 -12.43
C PRO A 5 -1.04 -3.84 -12.95
N SER A 6 0.27 -4.05 -12.76
CA SER A 6 1.28 -3.06 -13.12
C SER A 6 1.30 -2.70 -14.61
N ASN A 7 0.91 -3.64 -15.48
CA ASN A 7 0.84 -3.41 -16.93
C ASN A 7 -0.24 -2.38 -17.34
N ARG A 8 -1.18 -2.04 -16.47
CA ARG A 8 -2.22 -1.04 -16.70
C ARG A 8 -1.92 0.31 -16.04
N LEU A 9 -0.75 0.48 -15.41
CA LEU A 9 -0.39 1.69 -14.67
C LEU A 9 -0.64 2.99 -15.46
N LEU A 10 -0.23 3.04 -16.73
CA LEU A 10 -0.38 4.24 -17.56
C LEU A 10 -1.82 4.47 -18.07
N GLU A 11 -2.66 3.44 -18.05
CA GLU A 11 -4.08 3.53 -18.46
C GLU A 11 -4.95 4.06 -17.33
N GLU A 12 -4.57 3.76 -16.08
CA GLU A 12 -5.29 4.18 -14.87
C GLU A 12 -4.93 5.61 -14.42
N ILE A 13 -3.83 6.17 -14.92
CA ILE A 13 -3.37 7.52 -14.56
C ILE A 13 -3.87 8.53 -15.58
N ASP A 14 -4.68 9.48 -15.12
CA ASP A 14 -5.08 10.63 -15.93
C ASP A 14 -3.93 11.66 -16.02
N ILE A 15 -3.40 11.86 -17.22
CA ILE A 15 -2.34 12.86 -17.51
C ILE A 15 -3.00 14.06 -18.20
N CYS A 16 -2.70 15.27 -17.70
CA CYS A 16 -3.24 16.51 -18.24
C CYS A 16 -3.01 16.64 -19.76
N LYS A 17 -4.10 16.84 -20.51
CA LYS A 17 -4.12 16.89 -21.98
C LYS A 17 -3.46 18.14 -22.58
N GLU A 18 -3.20 19.16 -21.76
CA GLU A 18 -2.55 20.40 -22.18
C GLU A 18 -1.01 20.29 -22.20
N LEU A 19 -0.45 19.17 -21.71
CA LEU A 19 0.98 18.92 -21.74
C LEU A 19 1.47 18.64 -23.17
N SER A 20 2.63 19.18 -23.52
CA SER A 20 3.30 18.81 -24.76
C SER A 20 3.69 17.33 -24.77
N ALA A 21 3.74 16.72 -25.95
CA ALA A 21 4.08 15.30 -26.11
C ALA A 21 5.39 14.91 -25.41
N ASP A 22 6.40 15.78 -25.48
CA ASP A 22 7.70 15.56 -24.82
C ASP A 22 7.57 15.49 -23.29
N ARG A 23 6.71 16.34 -22.71
CA ARG A 23 6.48 16.36 -21.25
C ARG A 23 5.66 15.15 -20.81
N VAL A 24 4.65 14.75 -21.58
CA VAL A 24 3.88 13.53 -21.31
C VAL A 24 4.81 12.32 -21.30
N LYS A 25 5.69 12.19 -22.30
CA LYS A 25 6.65 11.09 -22.39
C LYS A 25 7.62 11.08 -21.20
N ALA A 26 8.15 12.24 -20.82
CA ALA A 26 9.01 12.35 -19.65
C ALA A 26 8.29 11.94 -18.35
N LEU A 27 7.01 12.30 -18.22
CA LEU A 27 6.20 11.96 -17.05
C LEU A 27 5.91 10.45 -17.00
N GLN A 28 5.50 9.84 -18.11
CA GLN A 28 5.28 8.39 -18.21
C GLN A 28 6.55 7.60 -17.85
N GLN A 29 7.73 8.06 -18.28
CA GLN A 29 9.01 7.43 -17.91
C GLN A 29 9.26 7.48 -16.39
N ILE A 30 8.93 8.60 -15.73
CA ILE A 30 9.05 8.73 -14.28
C ILE A 30 8.07 7.77 -13.59
N LEU A 31 6.83 7.67 -14.06
CA LEU A 31 5.81 6.79 -13.48
C LEU A 31 6.24 5.32 -13.54
N VAL A 32 6.65 4.84 -14.72
CA VAL A 32 7.12 3.45 -14.90
C VAL A 32 8.38 3.19 -14.08
N ARG A 33 9.34 4.13 -14.05
CA ARG A 33 10.56 4.00 -13.25
C ARG A 33 10.27 3.85 -11.75
N ASN A 34 9.18 4.43 -11.27
CA ASN A 34 8.79 4.41 -9.87
C ASN A 34 7.54 3.54 -9.64
N GLU A 35 7.29 2.53 -10.48
CA GLU A 35 6.11 1.66 -10.36
C GLU A 35 6.02 0.97 -8.98
N GLU A 36 7.16 0.72 -8.34
CA GLU A 36 7.23 0.14 -6.98
C GLU A 36 6.68 1.04 -5.88
N ALA A 37 6.55 2.35 -6.12
CA ALA A 37 5.93 3.27 -5.18
C ALA A 37 4.40 3.13 -5.12
N PHE A 38 3.80 2.39 -6.06
CA PHE A 38 2.37 2.17 -6.15
C PHE A 38 2.01 0.74 -5.67
N GLY A 39 0.86 0.60 -5.01
CA GLY A 39 0.29 -0.67 -4.54
C GLY A 39 -0.27 -1.55 -5.67
N LEU A 40 0.48 -1.71 -6.76
CA LEU A 40 0.14 -2.53 -7.91
C LEU A 40 0.38 -4.01 -7.59
N ASP A 41 -0.32 -4.89 -8.30
CA ASP A 41 -0.19 -6.36 -8.20
C ASP A 41 -0.43 -6.92 -6.77
N GLY A 42 -1.15 -6.19 -5.93
CA GLY A 42 -1.39 -6.58 -4.53
C GLY A 42 -0.15 -6.50 -3.65
N ARG A 43 0.89 -5.78 -4.07
CA ARG A 43 2.08 -5.54 -3.25
C ARG A 43 1.73 -4.68 -2.04
N LEU A 44 2.13 -5.14 -0.87
CA LEU A 44 2.13 -4.35 0.35
C LEU A 44 3.51 -3.66 0.49
N GLY A 45 3.51 -2.40 0.92
CA GLY A 45 4.74 -1.68 1.20
C GLY A 45 5.60 -2.45 2.21
N ASN A 46 6.89 -2.61 1.90
CA ASN A 46 7.87 -3.19 2.81
C ASN A 46 9.00 -2.19 3.01
N TYR A 47 9.30 -1.87 4.26
CA TYR A 47 10.47 -1.08 4.63
C TYR A 47 11.35 -1.93 5.53
N PRO A 48 12.60 -2.25 5.13
CA PRO A 48 13.46 -3.20 5.82
C PRO A 48 14.09 -2.56 7.07
N GLU A 49 13.26 -2.18 8.02
CA GLU A 49 13.67 -1.66 9.32
C GLU A 49 12.95 -2.42 10.43
N GLU A 50 13.67 -2.64 11.53
CA GLU A 50 13.11 -3.20 12.74
C GLU A 50 12.90 -2.09 13.75
N VAL A 51 11.72 -2.08 14.39
CA VAL A 51 11.37 -1.08 15.40
C VAL A 51 11.35 -1.75 16.76
N GLU A 52 12.20 -1.30 17.68
CA GLU A 52 12.11 -1.68 19.09
C GLU A 52 11.01 -0.87 19.79
N ILE A 53 10.08 -1.56 20.45
CA ILE A 53 9.03 -0.92 21.25
C ILE A 53 9.52 -0.84 22.71
N PRO A 54 9.84 0.35 23.24
CA PRO A 54 10.31 0.49 24.61
C PRO A 54 9.19 0.19 25.61
N MET A 55 9.49 -0.71 26.56
CA MET A 55 8.55 -1.10 27.62
C MET A 55 8.80 -0.33 28.90
N LEU A 56 7.73 -0.09 29.67
CA LEU A 56 7.88 0.39 31.04
C LEU A 56 8.65 -0.64 31.88
N PRO A 57 9.50 -0.22 32.83
CA PRO A 57 10.16 -1.14 33.75
C PRO A 57 9.14 -2.03 34.48
N ASN A 58 9.41 -3.34 34.50
CA ASN A 58 8.55 -4.37 35.12
C ASN A 58 7.17 -4.57 34.46
N ALA A 59 6.97 -4.09 33.23
CA ALA A 59 5.77 -4.42 32.47
C ALA A 59 5.63 -5.95 32.33
N LYS A 60 4.43 -6.46 32.61
CA LYS A 60 4.10 -7.89 32.48
C LYS A 60 3.25 -8.11 31.23
N PRO A 61 3.46 -9.20 30.49
CA PRO A 61 2.57 -9.57 29.40
C PRO A 61 1.13 -9.74 29.90
N ILE A 62 0.18 -9.27 29.10
CA ILE A 62 -1.26 -9.50 29.34
C ILE A 62 -1.77 -10.48 28.29
N ALA A 63 -2.60 -11.42 28.73
CA ALA A 63 -3.29 -12.38 27.86
C ALA A 63 -4.79 -12.22 28.09
N LEU A 64 -5.44 -11.42 27.24
CA LEU A 64 -6.89 -11.22 27.27
C LEU A 64 -7.56 -12.14 26.24
N PRO A 65 -8.70 -12.77 26.58
CA PRO A 65 -9.47 -13.52 25.59
C PRO A 65 -9.98 -12.57 24.50
N PRO A 66 -10.08 -13.02 23.24
CA PRO A 66 -10.70 -12.24 22.18
C PRO A 66 -12.14 -11.84 22.55
N ILE A 67 -12.53 -10.61 22.21
CA ILE A 67 -13.90 -10.14 22.43
C ILE A 67 -14.85 -10.96 21.53
N PRO A 68 -16.00 -11.44 22.04
CA PRO A 68 -16.96 -12.16 21.23
C PRO A 68 -17.45 -11.29 20.05
N LEU A 69 -17.11 -11.72 18.84
CA LEU A 69 -17.59 -11.11 17.59
C LEU A 69 -18.83 -11.87 17.09
N SER A 70 -19.78 -11.13 16.51
CA SER A 70 -20.88 -11.71 15.75
C SER A 70 -20.35 -12.47 14.52
N PRO A 71 -21.07 -13.47 13.99
CA PRO A 71 -20.66 -14.19 12.79
C PRO A 71 -20.32 -13.26 11.61
N ALA A 72 -21.18 -12.27 11.34
CA ALA A 72 -20.95 -11.27 10.29
C ALA A 72 -19.65 -10.47 10.50
N ASN A 73 -19.33 -10.07 11.74
CA ASN A 73 -18.10 -9.31 11.98
C ASN A 73 -16.84 -10.19 11.88
N ARG A 74 -16.94 -11.49 12.11
CA ARG A 74 -15.80 -12.43 11.93
C ARG A 74 -15.46 -12.66 10.47
N GLU A 75 -16.37 -12.39 9.54
CA GLU A 75 -16.09 -12.53 8.10
C GLU A 75 -15.30 -11.33 7.54
N VAL A 76 -15.24 -10.23 8.30
CA VAL A 76 -14.64 -8.96 7.88
C VAL A 76 -13.31 -8.67 8.58
N VAL A 77 -13.16 -9.14 9.82
CA VAL A 77 -11.97 -8.94 10.69
C VAL A 77 -11.05 -10.14 10.59
#